data_AF-A0A2S2QCM7-F1
#
_entry.id   AF-A0A2S2QCM7-F1
#
_cell.length_a   1.000
_cell.length_b   1.000
_cell.length_c   1.000
_cell.angle_alpha   90.00
_cell.angle_beta   90.00
_cell.angle_gamma   90.00
#
_symmetry.space_group_name_H-M   'P 1'
#
loop_
_entity.id
_entity.type
_entity.pdbx_description
1 polymer ?
#
loop_
_entity_poly.entity_id
_entity_poly.type
_entity_poly.pdbx_seq_one_letter_code
_entity_poly.pdbx_strand_id
1 'polypeptide(L)'
;MYIWAIGILAAGQSSTMTGCYAGQFVMEGFLNLQWSRWKRVGFTRLVAIAPTFYVAFFSDINELSGMNDLLNAVMSLQLPFATLPVIAFTSNPRIMGEFTNGFGNIITTIVLSVVIISINVFFVIYQTINNLTSNWYLIGVIAYSTIYLLMCAYLTLHLVISMLSDSSRLRSNPFVIKFIGPQIGQNFSQHMQTNSTLPRNAEEL
;
A
#
# COMPACT_ATOMS: atom_id res chain seq x y z
N MET A 1 15.94 32.17 11.33
CA MET A 1 15.44 32.31 9.95
C MET A 1 16.28 31.51 8.95
N TYR A 2 17.59 31.73 8.84
CA TYR A 2 18.43 31.01 7.85
C TYR A 2 18.44 29.48 7.99
N ILE A 3 18.56 28.96 9.23
CA ILE A 3 18.54 27.51 9.48
C ILE A 3 17.22 26.87 9.03
N TRP A 4 16.10 27.57 9.24
CA TRP A 4 14.77 27.09 8.80
C TRP A 4 14.65 27.07 7.28
N ALA A 5 15.10 28.13 6.60
CA ALA A 5 15.10 28.19 5.13
C ALA A 5 15.98 27.09 4.51
N ILE A 6 17.18 26.88 5.06
CA ILE A 6 18.07 25.79 4.66
C ILE A 6 17.41 24.43 4.91
N GLY A 7 16.71 24.27 6.04
CA GLY A 7 15.97 23.05 6.37
C GLY A 7 14.87 22.72 5.36
N ILE A 8 14.05 23.70 4.96
CA ILE A 8 13.01 23.52 3.94
C ILE A 8 13.63 23.16 2.59
N LEU A 9 14.72 23.81 2.20
CA LEU A 9 15.45 23.51 0.96
C LEU A 9 16.02 22.08 0.98
N ALA A 10 16.65 21.69 2.08
CA ALA A 10 17.20 20.34 2.27
C ALA A 10 16.10 19.26 2.25
N ALA A 11 14.97 19.50 2.92
CA ALA A 11 13.82 18.61 2.92
C ALA A 11 13.25 18.40 1.50
N GLY A 12 13.17 19.47 0.69
CA GLY A 12 12.72 19.40 -0.70
C GLY A 12 13.64 18.56 -1.60
N GLN A 13 14.96 18.67 -1.41
CA GLN A 13 15.93 17.86 -2.16
C GLN A 13 15.84 16.37 -1.78
N SER A 14 15.76 16.06 -0.49
CA SER A 14 15.60 14.69 0.01
C SER A 14 14.33 14.02 -0.53
N SER A 15 13.19 14.71 -0.45
CA SER A 15 11.92 14.20 -0.97
C SER A 15 11.97 13.90 -2.48
N THR A 16 12.62 14.78 -3.25
CA THR A 16 12.79 14.56 -4.70
C THR A 16 13.58 13.29 -4.98
N MET A 17 14.70 13.08 -4.28
CA MET A 17 15.56 11.92 -4.50
C MET A 17 14.82 10.63 -4.17
N THR A 18 14.18 10.56 -3.01
CA THR A 18 13.39 9.38 -2.57
C THR A 18 12.21 9.12 -3.51
N GLY A 19 11.46 10.15 -3.90
CA GLY A 19 10.33 10.03 -4.83
C GLY A 19 10.75 9.50 -6.21
N CYS A 20 11.93 9.88 -6.70
CA CYS A 20 12.43 9.39 -7.99
C CYS A 20 12.82 7.92 -7.97
N TYR A 21 13.37 7.43 -6.85
CA TYR A 21 13.73 6.03 -6.69
C TYR A 21 12.48 5.18 -6.44
N ALA A 22 11.60 5.59 -5.52
CA ALA A 22 10.33 4.91 -5.26
C ALA A 22 9.47 4.80 -6.54
N GLY A 23 9.35 5.90 -7.29
CA GLY A 23 8.63 5.92 -8.56
C GLY A 23 9.27 5.01 -9.63
N GLN A 24 10.60 4.83 -9.60
CA GLN A 24 11.27 3.89 -10.51
C GLN A 24 10.88 2.46 -10.22
N PHE A 25 10.97 2.05 -8.95
CA PHE A 25 10.63 0.69 -8.53
C PHE A 25 9.16 0.36 -8.82
N VAL A 26 8.25 1.33 -8.61
CA VAL A 26 6.84 1.15 -8.93
C VAL A 26 6.61 1.06 -10.44
N MET A 27 7.21 1.93 -11.25
CA MET A 27 7.02 1.92 -12.71
C MET A 27 7.63 0.70 -13.39
N GLU A 28 8.85 0.30 -13.01
CA GLU A 28 9.51 -0.89 -13.55
C GLU A 28 8.89 -2.17 -13.00
N GLY A 29 8.48 -2.19 -11.73
CA GLY A 29 7.87 -3.35 -11.08
C GLY A 29 6.45 -3.63 -11.53
N PHE A 30 5.57 -2.61 -11.60
CA PHE A 30 4.15 -2.81 -11.90
C PHE A 30 3.78 -2.58 -13.37
N LEU A 31 4.41 -1.62 -14.04
CA LEU A 31 4.06 -1.24 -15.43
C LEU A 31 5.10 -1.68 -16.47
N ASN A 32 6.23 -2.27 -16.04
CA ASN A 32 7.39 -2.62 -16.88
C ASN A 32 7.78 -1.47 -17.84
N LEU A 33 7.70 -0.23 -17.37
CA LEU A 33 7.87 0.98 -18.18
C LEU A 33 9.20 1.66 -17.84
N GLN A 34 10.18 1.56 -18.73
CA GLN A 34 11.50 2.15 -18.53
C GLN A 34 11.55 3.59 -19.05
N TRP A 35 11.31 4.55 -18.16
CA TRP A 35 11.42 5.98 -18.45
C TRP A 35 12.76 6.56 -17.99
N SER A 36 13.31 7.49 -18.79
CA SER A 36 14.49 8.26 -18.41
C SER A 36 14.21 9.12 -17.16
N ARG A 37 15.16 9.14 -16.22
CA ARG A 37 15.06 9.79 -14.91
C ARG A 37 14.62 11.26 -15.00
N TRP A 38 15.16 12.01 -15.96
CA TRP A 38 14.84 13.44 -16.16
C TRP A 38 13.39 13.67 -16.58
N LYS A 39 12.85 12.82 -17.48
CA LYS A 39 11.46 12.92 -17.92
C LYS A 39 10.50 12.61 -16.77
N ARG A 40 10.83 11.61 -15.96
CA ARG A 40 10.05 11.24 -14.77
C ARG A 40 10.02 12.38 -13.74
N VAL A 41 11.17 12.97 -13.40
CA VAL A 41 11.26 14.09 -12.46
C VAL A 41 10.48 15.31 -12.97
N GLY A 42 10.66 15.66 -14.24
CA GLY A 42 9.95 16.79 -14.84
C GLY A 42 8.44 16.60 -14.79
N PHE A 43 7.95 15.41 -15.18
CA PHE A 43 6.53 15.11 -15.19
C PHE A 43 5.91 15.13 -13.78
N THR A 44 6.49 14.43 -12.81
CA THR A 44 5.92 14.37 -11.45
C THR A 44 5.96 15.73 -10.75
N ARG A 45 7.00 16.54 -10.99
CA ARG A 45 7.06 17.92 -10.48
C ARG A 45 6.02 18.82 -11.13
N LEU A 46 5.83 18.74 -12.45
CA LEU A 46 4.79 19.52 -13.13
C LEU A 46 3.40 19.19 -12.59
N VAL A 47 3.11 17.90 -12.41
CA VAL A 47 1.82 17.45 -11.85
C VAL A 47 1.64 17.91 -10.40
N ALA A 48 2.69 17.90 -9.57
CA ALA A 48 2.62 18.38 -8.18
C ALA A 48 2.48 19.92 -8.08
N ILE A 49 3.16 20.64 -8.97
CA ILE A 49 3.22 22.10 -8.97
C ILE A 49 1.94 22.71 -9.58
N ALA A 50 1.33 22.06 -10.56
CA ALA A 50 0.12 22.53 -11.25
C ALA A 50 -1.04 22.93 -10.31
N PRO A 51 -1.51 22.08 -9.37
CA PRO A 51 -2.59 22.46 -8.45
C PRO A 51 -2.17 23.60 -7.51
N THR A 52 -0.90 23.65 -7.10
CA THR A 52 -0.40 24.71 -6.23
C THR A 52 -0.40 26.06 -6.94
N PHE A 53 0.02 26.10 -8.21
CA PHE A 53 -0.05 27.32 -9.02
C PHE A 53 -1.49 27.75 -9.27
N TYR A 54 -2.40 26.80 -9.53
CA TYR A 54 -3.81 27.10 -9.74
C TYR A 54 -4.41 27.78 -8.50
N VAL A 55 -4.24 27.18 -7.33
CA VAL A 55 -4.72 27.76 -6.06
C VAL A 55 -4.03 29.11 -5.78
N ALA A 56 -2.73 29.25 -6.05
CA ALA A 56 -2.02 30.51 -5.81
C ALA A 56 -2.50 31.69 -6.69
N PHE A 57 -3.03 31.44 -7.88
CA PHE A 57 -3.54 32.49 -8.78
C PHE A 57 -5.01 32.81 -8.56
N PHE A 58 -5.81 31.85 -8.09
CA PHE A 58 -7.27 31.98 -8.04
C PHE A 58 -7.87 31.96 -6.63
N SER A 59 -7.09 31.68 -5.58
CA SER A 59 -7.61 31.44 -4.23
C SER A 59 -6.88 32.21 -3.11
N ASP A 60 -7.59 32.41 -1.99
CA ASP A 60 -7.08 33.01 -0.75
C ASP A 60 -6.31 31.99 0.12
N ILE A 61 -5.50 32.49 1.07
CA ILE A 61 -4.61 31.71 1.96
C ILE A 61 -5.34 30.59 2.72
N ASN A 62 -6.65 30.77 3.02
CA ASN A 62 -7.46 29.75 3.69
C ASN A 62 -7.67 28.48 2.83
N GLU A 63 -7.64 28.58 1.50
CA GLU A 63 -7.78 27.43 0.60
C GLU A 63 -6.49 26.60 0.49
N LEU A 64 -5.31 27.18 0.77
CA LEU A 64 -4.06 26.42 0.86
C LEU A 64 -4.07 25.43 2.03
N SER A 65 -4.62 25.82 3.18
CA SER A 65 -4.77 24.92 4.33
C SER A 65 -5.71 23.76 3.99
N GLY A 66 -6.83 24.04 3.30
CA GLY A 66 -7.74 23.01 2.80
C GLY A 66 -7.07 22.04 1.82
N MET A 67 -6.22 22.55 0.92
CA MET A 67 -5.44 21.70 0.00
C MET A 67 -4.46 20.80 0.77
N ASN A 68 -3.77 21.32 1.77
CA ASN A 68 -2.88 20.53 2.61
C ASN A 68 -3.63 19.42 3.37
N ASP A 69 -4.80 19.72 3.92
CA ASP A 69 -5.63 18.74 4.61
C ASP A 69 -6.10 17.64 3.65
N LEU A 70 -6.51 18.00 2.42
CA LEU A 70 -6.85 17.02 1.37
C LEU A 70 -5.66 16.16 0.96
N LEU A 71 -4.45 16.73 0.83
CA LEU A 71 -3.25 15.96 0.54
C LEU A 71 -2.93 14.97 1.67
N ASN A 72 -3.06 15.40 2.92
CA ASN A 72 -2.91 14.54 4.09
C ASN A 72 -3.95 13.41 4.12
N ALA A 73 -5.21 13.71 3.74
CA ALA A 73 -6.27 12.72 3.55
C ALA A 73 -5.89 11.65 2.54
N VAL A 74 -5.44 12.08 1.36
CA VAL A 74 -5.09 11.18 0.27
C VAL A 74 -3.89 10.32 0.66
N MET A 75 -2.91 10.88 1.37
CA MET A 75 -1.78 10.11 1.90
C MET A 75 -2.22 9.06 2.92
N SER A 76 -3.14 9.39 3.83
CA SER A 76 -3.64 8.41 4.82
C SER A 76 -4.36 7.24 4.14
N LEU A 77 -5.09 7.51 3.05
CA LEU A 77 -5.78 6.48 2.25
C LEU A 77 -4.81 5.54 1.52
N GLN A 78 -3.60 5.99 1.20
CA GLN A 78 -2.59 5.18 0.50
C GLN A 78 -1.82 4.25 1.45
N LEU A 79 -1.69 4.62 2.73
CA LEU A 79 -0.87 3.89 3.71
C LEU A 79 -1.23 2.40 3.85
N PRO A 80 -2.52 1.99 3.97
CA PRO A 80 -2.88 0.57 4.05
C PRO A 80 -2.44 -0.22 2.82
N PHE A 81 -2.59 0.34 1.63
CA PHE A 81 -2.23 -0.35 0.39
C PHE A 81 -0.73 -0.59 0.23
N ALA A 82 0.11 0.29 0.80
CA ALA A 82 1.55 0.09 0.81
C ALA A 82 1.99 -0.87 1.93
N THR A 83 1.42 -0.74 3.13
CA THR A 83 1.84 -1.49 4.32
C THR A 83 1.40 -2.95 4.26
N LEU A 84 0.16 -3.25 3.82
CA LEU A 84 -0.35 -4.63 3.84
C LEU A 84 0.46 -5.60 2.97
N PRO A 85 0.81 -5.29 1.70
CA PRO A 85 1.64 -6.18 0.89
C PRO A 85 3.04 -6.36 1.45
N VAL A 86 3.67 -5.29 1.95
CA VAL A 86 5.01 -5.36 2.56
C VAL A 86 5.00 -6.32 3.74
N ILE A 87 3.95 -6.28 4.55
CA ILE A 87 3.84 -7.16 5.70
C ILE A 87 3.57 -8.61 5.24
N ALA A 88 2.78 -8.81 4.18
CA ALA A 88 2.55 -10.12 3.58
C ALA A 88 3.87 -10.76 3.12
N PHE A 89 4.69 -9.98 2.42
CA PHE A 89 5.98 -10.43 1.91
C PHE A 89 6.98 -10.71 3.03
N THR A 90 7.03 -9.87 4.06
CA THR A 90 7.98 -10.03 5.19
C THR A 90 7.59 -11.15 6.17
N SER A 91 6.36 -11.64 6.12
CA SER A 91 5.95 -12.77 6.97
C SER A 91 5.82 -14.08 6.22
N ASN A 92 6.22 -14.12 4.94
CA ASN A 92 6.25 -15.34 4.15
C ASN A 92 7.64 -16.03 4.30
N PRO A 93 7.75 -17.19 4.97
CA PRO A 93 8.98 -17.97 5.11
C PRO A 93 9.55 -18.44 3.78
N ARG A 94 8.74 -18.56 2.72
CA ARG A 94 9.26 -18.89 1.39
C ARG A 94 10.07 -17.76 0.77
N ILE A 95 9.83 -16.51 1.19
CA ILE A 95 10.48 -15.31 0.65
C ILE A 95 11.59 -14.82 1.58
N MET A 96 11.37 -14.89 2.90
CA MET A 96 12.29 -14.33 3.91
C MET A 96 13.17 -15.38 4.61
N GLY A 97 12.93 -16.68 4.40
CA GLY A 97 13.76 -17.76 4.95
C GLY A 97 13.78 -17.77 6.48
N GLU A 98 14.96 -17.80 7.09
CA GLU A 98 15.13 -17.80 8.56
C GLU A 98 14.84 -16.44 9.22
N PHE A 99 14.70 -15.36 8.44
CA PHE A 99 14.41 -14.00 8.93
C PHE A 99 12.92 -13.67 8.98
N THR A 100 12.04 -14.68 9.04
CA THR A 100 10.60 -14.43 9.14
C THR A 100 10.23 -13.64 10.38
N ASN A 101 9.23 -12.77 10.20
CA ASN A 101 8.56 -12.08 11.30
C ASN A 101 8.07 -13.06 12.38
N GLY A 102 8.53 -12.84 13.62
CA GLY A 102 8.01 -13.55 14.78
C GLY A 102 6.60 -13.08 15.15
N PHE A 103 5.94 -13.84 16.05
CA PHE A 103 4.58 -13.56 16.54
C PHE A 103 4.38 -12.11 17.04
N GLY A 104 5.43 -11.49 17.61
CA GLY A 104 5.39 -10.10 18.04
C GLY A 104 5.17 -9.10 16.91
N ASN A 105 5.82 -9.27 15.76
CA ASN A 105 5.67 -8.35 14.62
C ASN A 105 4.30 -8.52 13.93
N ILE A 106 3.70 -9.71 14.03
CA ILE A 106 2.33 -9.97 13.59
C ILE A 106 1.34 -9.20 14.46
N ILE A 107 1.48 -9.26 15.79
CA ILE A 107 0.64 -8.48 16.71
C ILE A 107 0.81 -6.98 16.47
N THR A 108 2.04 -6.50 16.35
CA THR A 108 2.33 -5.09 16.05
C THR A 108 1.69 -4.65 14.73
N THR A 109 1.71 -5.51 13.71
CA THR A 109 1.06 -5.24 12.42
C THR A 109 -0.45 -5.15 12.53
N ILE A 110 -1.08 -6.07 13.27
CA ILE A 110 -2.53 -6.07 13.47
C ILE A 110 -2.94 -4.79 14.19
N VAL A 111 -2.22 -4.43 15.25
CA VAL A 111 -2.44 -3.18 15.99
C VAL A 111 -2.25 -1.97 15.07
N LEU A 112 -1.16 -1.92 14.30
CA LEU A 112 -0.88 -0.84 13.36
C LEU A 112 -1.97 -0.70 12.29
N SER A 113 -2.45 -1.82 11.74
CA SER A 113 -3.51 -1.84 10.74
C SER A 113 -4.83 -1.32 11.30
N VAL A 114 -5.20 -1.75 12.51
CA VAL A 114 -6.40 -1.25 13.22
C VAL A 114 -6.29 0.26 13.48
N VAL A 115 -5.12 0.74 13.90
CA VAL A 115 -4.87 2.16 14.13
C VAL A 115 -5.01 2.98 12.84
N ILE A 116 -4.39 2.54 11.74
CA ILE A 116 -4.46 3.26 10.45
C ILE A 116 -5.91 3.31 9.94
N ILE A 117 -6.65 2.20 10.03
CA ILE A 117 -8.07 2.17 9.65
C ILE A 117 -8.86 3.15 10.51
N SER A 118 -8.65 3.14 11.83
CA SER A 118 -9.35 4.04 12.76
C SER A 118 -9.09 5.52 12.45
N ILE A 119 -7.83 5.89 12.17
CA ILE A 119 -7.45 7.26 11.81
C ILE A 119 -8.08 7.67 10.48
N ASN A 120 -8.04 6.80 9.47
CA ASN A 120 -8.67 7.08 8.16
C ASN A 120 -10.18 7.28 8.29
N VAL A 121 -10.87 6.45 9.09
CA VAL A 121 -12.31 6.60 9.36
C VAL A 121 -12.61 7.92 10.05
N PHE A 122 -11.85 8.26 11.10
CA PHE A 122 -12.02 9.53 11.83
C PHE A 122 -11.83 10.74 10.91
N PHE A 123 -10.78 10.73 10.09
CA PHE A 123 -10.50 11.81 9.14
C PHE A 123 -11.65 12.01 8.15
N VAL A 124 -12.15 10.93 7.55
CA VAL A 124 -13.27 10.99 6.60
C VAL A 124 -14.52 11.54 7.26
N ILE A 125 -14.84 11.12 8.48
CA ILE A 125 -16.00 11.61 9.23
C ILE A 125 -15.86 13.11 9.50
N TYR A 126 -14.69 13.57 9.97
CA TYR A 126 -14.45 14.98 10.25
C TYR A 126 -14.57 15.87 8.99
N GLN A 127 -13.97 15.44 7.87
CA GLN A 127 -14.06 16.18 6.60
C GLN A 127 -15.50 16.20 6.05
N THR A 128 -16.24 15.09 6.21
CA THR A 128 -17.63 14.96 5.74
C THR A 128 -18.61 15.82 6.54
N ILE A 129 -18.41 15.94 7.86
CA ILE A 129 -19.30 16.70 8.76
C ILE A 129 -19.12 18.23 8.61
N ASN A 130 -17.94 18.71 8.23
CA ASN A 130 -17.67 20.15 8.17
C ASN A 130 -17.99 20.79 6.81
N ASN A 131 -18.08 20.02 5.72
CA ASN A 131 -18.33 20.51 4.35
C ASN A 131 -19.75 20.21 3.82
N LEU A 132 -20.77 20.12 4.71
CA LEU A 132 -22.15 19.88 4.28
C LEU A 132 -22.72 21.04 3.46
N THR A 133 -22.90 20.84 2.15
CA THR A 133 -23.69 21.77 1.32
C THR A 133 -24.64 21.06 0.34
N SER A 134 -24.53 19.74 0.09
CA SER A 134 -25.54 18.99 -0.71
C SER A 134 -25.63 17.47 -0.43
N ASN A 135 -26.86 16.94 -0.45
CA ASN A 135 -27.18 15.54 -0.10
C ASN A 135 -26.56 14.48 -1.04
N TRP A 136 -26.34 14.83 -2.32
CA TRP A 136 -25.81 13.87 -3.30
C TRP A 136 -24.31 13.64 -3.14
N TYR A 137 -23.54 14.66 -2.75
CA TYR A 137 -22.12 14.52 -2.43
C TYR A 137 -21.90 13.60 -1.22
N LEU A 138 -22.76 13.68 -0.20
CA LEU A 138 -22.69 12.83 0.98
C LEU A 138 -22.84 11.34 0.63
N ILE A 139 -23.79 11.01 -0.24
CA ILE A 139 -24.02 9.64 -0.70
C ILE A 139 -22.78 9.11 -1.46
N GLY A 140 -22.18 9.94 -2.31
CA GLY A 140 -20.96 9.59 -3.04
C GLY A 140 -19.76 9.32 -2.11
N VAL A 141 -19.54 10.20 -1.13
CA VAL A 141 -18.44 10.07 -0.16
C VAL A 141 -18.63 8.84 0.73
N ILE A 142 -19.85 8.59 1.22
CA ILE A 142 -20.16 7.41 2.04
C ILE A 142 -19.97 6.12 1.23
N ALA A 143 -20.44 6.08 -0.01
CA ALA A 143 -20.29 4.91 -0.88
C ALA A 143 -18.80 4.61 -1.15
N TYR A 144 -18.02 5.63 -1.52
CA TYR A 144 -16.57 5.49 -1.74
C TYR A 144 -15.83 5.05 -0.48
N SER A 145 -16.12 5.68 0.67
CA SER A 145 -15.52 5.32 1.97
C SER A 145 -15.86 3.88 2.37
N THR A 146 -17.10 3.45 2.17
CA THR A 146 -17.54 2.07 2.47
C THR A 146 -16.81 1.05 1.60
N ILE A 147 -16.68 1.31 0.30
CA ILE A 147 -15.92 0.45 -0.62
C ILE A 147 -14.45 0.39 -0.21
N TYR A 148 -13.85 1.53 0.13
CA TYR A 148 -12.46 1.61 0.59
C TYR A 148 -12.23 0.82 1.89
N LEU A 149 -13.13 0.96 2.88
CA LEU A 149 -13.03 0.23 4.15
C LEU A 149 -13.24 -1.27 3.95
N LEU A 150 -14.18 -1.68 3.09
CA LEU A 150 -14.37 -3.09 2.71
C LEU A 150 -13.11 -3.66 2.04
N MET A 151 -12.48 -2.90 1.14
CA MET A 151 -11.25 -3.31 0.48
C MET A 151 -10.10 -3.45 1.48
N CYS A 152 -9.93 -2.49 2.40
CA CYS A 152 -8.91 -2.57 3.46
C CYS A 152 -9.17 -3.75 4.42
N ALA A 153 -10.43 -3.97 4.82
CA ALA A 153 -10.84 -5.10 5.63
C ALA A 153 -10.60 -6.45 4.92
N TYR A 154 -10.89 -6.52 3.63
CA TYR A 154 -10.62 -7.72 2.82
C TYR A 154 -9.11 -7.99 2.73
N LEU A 155 -8.29 -6.98 2.45
CA LEU A 155 -6.84 -7.12 2.34
C LEU A 155 -6.19 -7.50 3.68
N THR A 156 -6.62 -6.88 4.78
CA THR A 156 -6.14 -7.23 6.14
C THR A 156 -6.55 -8.65 6.53
N LEU A 157 -7.78 -9.06 6.24
CA LEU A 157 -8.24 -10.41 6.52
C LEU A 157 -7.48 -11.45 5.68
N HIS A 158 -7.31 -11.21 4.38
CA HIS A 158 -6.51 -12.07 3.51
C HIS A 158 -5.05 -12.17 3.97
N LEU A 159 -4.46 -11.05 4.40
CA LEU A 159 -3.13 -10.99 5.00
C LEU A 159 -3.04 -11.84 6.27
N VAL A 160 -3.96 -11.64 7.21
CA VAL A 160 -3.99 -12.35 8.50
C VAL A 160 -4.13 -13.85 8.25
N ILE A 161 -5.00 -14.27 7.33
CA ILE A 161 -5.16 -15.68 6.98
C ILE A 161 -3.88 -16.23 6.32
N SER A 162 -3.26 -15.48 5.41
CA SER A 162 -2.00 -15.90 4.77
C SER A 162 -0.88 -16.09 5.80
N MET A 163 -0.82 -15.26 6.84
CA MET A 163 0.16 -15.41 7.93
C MET A 163 -0.18 -16.52 8.91
N LEU A 164 -1.47 -16.70 9.25
CA LEU A 164 -1.92 -17.77 10.13
C LEU A 164 -1.66 -19.16 9.54
N SER A 165 -1.58 -19.26 8.21
CA SER A 165 -1.30 -20.51 7.49
C SER A 165 0.12 -21.05 7.71
N ASP A 166 1.11 -20.20 8.04
CA ASP A 166 2.51 -20.63 8.25
C ASP A 166 2.82 -21.03 9.70
N SER A 167 1.96 -20.65 10.63
CA SER A 167 2.07 -21.09 12.02
C SER A 167 1.65 -22.56 12.12
N SER A 168 2.63 -23.46 12.23
CA SER A 168 2.47 -24.93 12.33
C SER A 168 1.45 -25.43 13.38
N ARG A 169 0.98 -24.58 14.31
CA ARG A 169 -0.05 -24.89 15.31
C ARG A 169 -1.50 -24.57 14.91
N LEU A 170 -1.75 -23.73 13.91
CA LEU A 170 -3.10 -23.28 13.53
C LEU A 170 -3.67 -23.96 12.26
N ARG A 171 -2.85 -24.78 11.59
CA ARG A 171 -3.24 -25.67 10.48
C ARG A 171 -4.28 -26.74 10.88
N SER A 172 -4.59 -26.87 12.17
CA SER A 172 -5.61 -27.78 12.72
C SER A 172 -7.04 -27.22 12.69
N ASN A 173 -7.25 -25.92 12.40
CA ASN A 173 -8.59 -25.33 12.39
C ASN A 173 -9.31 -25.53 11.04
N PRO A 174 -10.54 -26.09 11.03
CA PRO A 174 -11.26 -26.46 9.80
C PRO A 174 -11.62 -25.26 8.89
N PHE A 175 -11.64 -24.04 9.43
CA PHE A 175 -11.91 -22.82 8.66
C PHE A 175 -10.81 -22.48 7.65
N VAL A 176 -9.55 -22.75 7.99
CA VAL A 176 -8.39 -22.45 7.12
C VAL A 176 -8.34 -23.41 5.93
N ILE A 177 -8.68 -24.69 6.17
CA ILE A 177 -8.71 -25.74 5.14
C ILE A 177 -9.84 -25.48 4.12
N LYS A 178 -11.00 -25.01 4.57
CA LYS A 178 -12.17 -24.79 3.70
C LYS A 178 -11.99 -23.65 2.69
N PHE A 179 -11.21 -22.62 3.03
CA PHE A 179 -11.01 -21.45 2.16
C PHE A 179 -9.69 -21.47 1.37
N ILE A 180 -8.65 -22.18 1.81
CA ILE A 180 -7.32 -22.21 1.14
C ILE A 180 -6.92 -23.59 0.60
N GLY A 181 -7.50 -24.68 1.11
CA GLY A 181 -7.18 -26.05 0.69
C GLY A 181 -7.15 -26.31 -0.83
N PRO A 182 -8.04 -25.72 -1.66
CA PRO A 182 -8.05 -25.99 -3.09
C PRO A 182 -6.85 -25.40 -3.87
N GLN A 183 -6.30 -24.27 -3.42
CA GLN A 183 -5.31 -23.48 -4.20
C GLN A 183 -3.88 -24.04 -4.06
N ILE A 184 -3.54 -24.61 -2.90
CA ILE A 184 -2.20 -25.17 -2.65
C ILE A 184 -2.09 -26.59 -3.25
N GLY A 185 -3.17 -27.37 -3.20
CA GLY A 185 -3.19 -28.75 -3.73
C GLY A 185 -2.99 -28.83 -5.25
N GLN A 186 -3.53 -27.88 -6.01
CA GLN A 186 -3.40 -27.87 -7.47
C GLN A 186 -1.99 -27.48 -7.94
N ASN A 187 -1.39 -26.44 -7.34
CA ASN A 187 -0.04 -25.99 -7.69
C ASN A 187 1.05 -27.01 -7.29
N PHE A 188 0.86 -27.75 -6.19
CA PHE A 188 1.82 -28.79 -5.77
C PHE A 188 1.75 -30.04 -6.67
N SER A 189 0.55 -30.39 -7.14
CA SER A 189 0.33 -31.51 -8.07
C SER A 189 0.97 -31.25 -9.44
N GLN A 190 0.88 -30.01 -9.94
CA GLN A 190 1.50 -29.62 -11.21
C GLN A 190 3.04 -29.65 -11.13
N HIS A 191 3.65 -29.13 -10.06
CA HIS A 191 5.11 -29.17 -9.91
C HIS A 191 5.69 -30.60 -9.76
N MET A 192 4.96 -31.54 -9.15
CA MET A 192 5.38 -32.95 -9.09
C MET A 192 5.22 -33.69 -10.43
N GLN A 193 4.26 -33.31 -11.27
CA GLN A 193 4.09 -33.90 -12.61
C GLN A 193 5.11 -33.38 -13.62
N THR A 194 5.50 -32.09 -13.54
CA THR A 194 6.56 -31.54 -14.41
C THR A 194 7.95 -32.08 -14.09
N ASN A 195 8.23 -32.41 -12.83
CA ASN A 195 9.55 -32.94 -12.44
C ASN A 195 9.70 -34.46 -12.65
N SER A 196 8.60 -35.20 -12.81
CA SER A 196 8.65 -36.64 -13.10
C SER A 196 8.66 -36.97 -14.60
N THR A 197 8.46 -35.96 -15.47
CA THR A 197 8.39 -36.12 -16.93
C THR A 197 9.63 -35.60 -17.68
N LEU A 198 10.59 -34.99 -16.98
CA LEU A 198 11.89 -34.62 -17.57
C LEU A 198 12.81 -35.84 -17.63
N PRO A 199 13.26 -36.28 -18.83
CA PRO A 199 14.20 -37.38 -18.96
C PRO A 199 15.54 -37.00 -18.33
N ARG A 200 16.02 -37.88 -17.45
CA ARG A 200 17.23 -37.75 -16.61
C ARG A 200 18.55 -37.89 -17.39
N ASN A 201 18.56 -37.48 -18.67
CA ASN A 201 19.64 -37.75 -19.64
C ASN A 201 20.31 -36.49 -20.21
N ALA A 202 20.23 -35.34 -19.53
CA ALA A 202 20.84 -34.08 -20.00
C ALA A 202 21.99 -33.57 -19.10
N GLU A 203 22.60 -34.44 -18.28
CA GLU A 203 23.80 -34.12 -17.47
C GLU A 203 25.08 -34.84 -17.94
N GLU A 204 25.07 -35.45 -19.13
CA GLU A 204 26.30 -35.90 -19.81
C GLU A 204 26.34 -35.28 -21.21
N LEU A 205 26.95 -34.10 -21.32
CA LEU A 205 27.74 -33.52 -22.43
C LEU A 205 28.19 -32.10 -22.03
#